data_AF-A0A2V7W725-F1
#
_entry.id   AF-A0A2V7W725-F1
#
_cell.length_a   1.000
_cell.length_b   1.000
_cell.length_c   1.000
_cell.angle_alpha   90.00
_cell.angle_beta   90.00
_cell.angle_gamma   90.00
#
_symmetry.space_group_name_H-M   'P 1'
#
loop_
_entity.id
_entity.type
_entity.pdbx_description
1 polymer ?
#
loop_
_entity_poly.entity_id
_entity_poly.type
_entity_poly.pdbx_seq_one_letter_code
_entity_poly.pdbx_strand_id
1 'polypeptide(L)'
;MTDGNERVIMRVLRLSLKYRKVKNVIVCICRGASERQIQNAIDAGASTLRELQRCGIGDQCGSCHVSLRTMLAASAPEPVCPAHAPELTAVSAMA
;
A
#
# COMPACT_ATOMS: atom_id res chain seq x y z
N MET A 1 24.47 -34.89 6.39
CA MET A 1 25.30 -34.00 5.54
C MET A 1 24.40 -33.22 4.59
N THR A 2 23.58 -32.29 5.09
CA THR A 2 22.72 -31.41 4.27
C THR A 2 22.58 -30.04 4.95
N ASP A 3 23.67 -29.29 5.12
CA ASP A 3 23.63 -28.03 5.91
C ASP A 3 24.37 -26.85 5.22
N GLY A 4 24.72 -26.99 3.95
CA GLY A 4 25.24 -25.86 3.16
C GLY A 4 24.11 -25.08 2.52
N ASN A 5 23.27 -25.81 1.77
CA ASN A 5 22.19 -25.24 0.97
C ASN A 5 21.11 -24.59 1.83
N GLU A 6 20.74 -25.19 2.97
CA GLU A 6 19.71 -24.67 3.87
C GLU A 6 20.12 -23.33 4.53
N ARG A 7 21.40 -23.19 4.91
CA ARG A 7 21.96 -21.93 5.44
C ARG A 7 22.00 -20.84 4.38
N VAL A 8 22.36 -21.19 3.14
CA VAL A 8 22.34 -20.26 2.00
C VAL A 8 20.92 -19.81 1.69
N ILE A 9 19.97 -20.76 1.63
CA ILE A 9 18.55 -20.49 1.42
C ILE A 9 18.02 -19.53 2.50
N MET A 10 18.27 -19.81 3.79
CA MET A 10 17.84 -18.93 4.88
C MET A 10 18.44 -17.52 4.80
N ARG A 11 19.69 -17.38 4.34
CA ARG A 11 20.34 -16.08 4.16
C ARG A 11 19.73 -15.29 3.00
N VAL A 12 19.48 -15.95 1.87
CA VAL A 12 18.84 -15.36 0.69
C VAL A 12 17.40 -14.98 1.00
N LEU A 13 16.64 -15.86 1.66
CA LEU A 13 15.26 -15.56 2.08
C LEU A 13 15.20 -14.35 3.01
N ARG A 14 16.10 -14.25 4.01
CA ARG A 14 16.17 -13.06 4.87
C ARG A 14 16.44 -11.78 4.08
N LEU A 15 17.37 -11.81 3.13
CA LEU A 15 17.67 -10.65 2.28
C LEU A 15 16.49 -10.30 1.37
N SER A 16 15.88 -11.28 0.71
CA SER A 16 14.72 -11.09 -0.18
C SER A 16 13.49 -10.59 0.56
N LEU A 17 13.19 -11.12 1.75
CA LEU A 17 12.09 -10.66 2.60
C LEU A 17 12.37 -9.26 3.16
N LYS A 18 13.62 -8.97 3.56
CA LYS A 18 14.04 -7.62 3.96
C LYS A 18 13.90 -6.64 2.79
N TYR A 19 14.38 -6.99 1.60
CA TYR A 19 14.30 -6.14 0.41
C TYR A 19 12.85 -5.94 -0.06
N ARG A 20 12.01 -6.99 0.04
CA ARG A 20 10.56 -6.91 -0.22
C ARG A 20 9.88 -5.90 0.71
N LYS A 21 10.29 -5.82 1.98
CA LYS A 21 9.79 -4.84 2.96
C LYS A 21 10.38 -3.43 2.80
N VAL A 22 11.48 -3.28 2.05
CA VAL A 22 12.31 -2.06 1.94
C VAL A 22 12.22 -1.43 0.55
N LYS A 23 11.25 -1.84 -0.29
CA LYS A 23 11.05 -1.21 -1.61
C LYS A 23 10.77 0.28 -1.43
N ASN A 24 11.76 1.11 -1.78
CA ASN A 24 11.65 2.56 -1.84
C ASN A 24 11.32 2.95 -3.28
N VAL A 25 10.10 2.67 -3.74
CA VAL A 25 9.68 3.12 -5.08
C VAL A 25 9.39 4.62 -5.03
N ILE A 26 9.84 5.38 -6.03
CA ILE A 26 9.44 6.78 -6.21
C ILE A 26 8.02 6.78 -6.77
N VAL A 27 7.09 7.36 -6.02
CA VAL A 27 5.68 7.44 -6.40
C VAL A 27 5.39 8.82 -7.01
N CYS A 28 5.95 9.91 -6.46
CA CYS A 28 5.80 11.25 -7.01
C CYS A 28 7.11 11.70 -7.68
N ILE A 29 7.17 11.63 -9.01
CA ILE A 29 8.37 12.01 -9.77
C ILE A 29 8.68 13.52 -9.75
N CYS A 30 7.66 14.38 -9.73
CA CYS A 30 7.88 15.84 -9.74
C CYS A 30 8.59 16.35 -8.48
N ARG A 31 8.42 15.64 -7.37
CA ARG A 31 8.91 16.02 -6.03
C ARG A 31 9.91 15.02 -5.48
N GLY A 32 10.22 13.96 -6.24
CA GLY A 32 11.10 12.88 -5.82
C GLY A 32 10.62 12.13 -4.57
N ALA A 33 9.30 12.06 -4.32
CA ALA A 33 8.77 11.45 -3.11
C ALA A 33 8.63 9.93 -3.28
N SER A 34 9.30 9.20 -2.38
CA SER A 34 9.21 7.75 -2.26
C SER A 34 7.98 7.28 -1.48
N GLU A 35 7.58 6.03 -1.69
CA GLU A 35 6.53 5.35 -0.93
C GLU A 35 6.74 5.48 0.58
N ARG A 36 7.99 5.35 1.05
CA ARG A 36 8.32 5.58 2.46
C ARG A 36 8.08 7.00 2.94
N GLN A 37 8.47 8.01 2.16
CA GLN A 37 8.23 9.41 2.54
C GLN A 37 6.74 9.72 2.60
N ILE A 38 5.96 9.13 1.69
CA ILE A 38 4.50 9.25 1.69
C ILE A 38 3.90 8.56 2.91
N GLN A 39 4.35 7.35 3.24
CA GLN A 39 3.89 6.65 4.44
C GLN A 39 4.22 7.45 5.71
N ASN A 40 5.44 7.99 5.82
CA ASN A 40 5.81 8.85 6.95
C ASN A 40 4.91 10.09 7.05
N ALA A 41 4.49 10.68 5.92
CA ALA A 41 3.57 11.81 5.92
C ALA A 41 2.16 11.39 6.40
N ILE A 42 1.71 10.19 6.02
CA ILE A 42 0.45 9.62 6.50
C ILE A 42 0.52 9.32 8.00
N ASP A 43 1.59 8.69 8.46
CA ASP A 43 1.82 8.36 9.86
C ASP A 43 1.95 9.64 10.73
N ALA A 44 2.42 10.74 10.14
CA ALA A 44 2.45 12.07 10.75
C ALA A 44 1.07 12.78 10.76
N GLY A 45 0.04 12.18 10.17
CA GLY A 45 -1.35 12.63 10.24
C GLY A 45 -1.98 13.04 8.91
N ALA A 46 -1.30 12.92 7.77
CA ALA A 46 -1.92 13.19 6.48
C ALA A 46 -2.95 12.09 6.12
N SER A 47 -4.22 12.47 6.11
CA SER A 47 -5.37 11.57 5.86
C SER A 47 -6.05 11.82 4.51
N THR A 48 -5.70 12.93 3.85
CA THR A 48 -6.28 13.30 2.55
C THR A 48 -5.21 13.67 1.52
N LEU A 49 -5.58 13.58 0.22
CA LEU A 49 -4.71 14.04 -0.87
C LEU A 49 -4.31 15.51 -0.70
N ARG A 50 -5.23 16.35 -0.22
CA ARG A 50 -4.99 17.78 0.01
C ARG A 50 -3.95 18.02 1.11
N GLU A 51 -3.94 17.19 2.15
CA GLU A 51 -2.91 17.26 3.21
C GLU A 51 -1.55 16.81 2.69
N LEU A 52 -1.48 15.74 1.88
CA LEU A 52 -0.24 15.35 1.21
C LEU A 52 0.30 16.46 0.29
N GLN A 53 -0.58 17.19 -0.41
CA GLN A 53 -0.20 18.34 -1.23
C GLN A 53 0.37 19.49 -0.40
N ARG A 54 -0.11 19.71 0.83
CA ARG A 54 0.50 20.69 1.76
C ARG A 54 1.90 20.28 2.20
N CYS A 55 2.20 18.98 2.19
CA CYS A 55 3.55 18.43 2.39
C CYS A 55 4.40 18.47 1.11
N GLY A 56 3.91 19.05 0.01
CA GLY A 56 4.61 19.11 -1.28
C GLY A 56 4.60 17.79 -2.04
N ILE A 57 3.65 16.88 -1.79
CA ILE A 57 3.51 15.60 -2.49
C ILE A 57 2.25 15.65 -3.36
N GLY A 58 2.41 15.39 -4.67
CA GLY A 58 1.28 15.30 -5.60
C GLY A 58 0.61 16.65 -5.92
N ASP A 59 1.35 17.75 -5.81
CA ASP A 59 0.88 19.12 -6.07
C ASP A 59 1.22 19.64 -7.49
N GLN A 60 1.89 18.84 -8.32
CA GLN A 60 2.30 19.20 -9.69
C GLN A 60 1.44 18.49 -10.77
N CYS A 61 1.97 17.46 -11.45
CA CYS A 61 1.32 16.85 -12.62
C CYS A 61 0.14 15.92 -12.30
N GLY A 62 0.01 15.48 -11.06
CA GLY A 62 -1.06 14.60 -10.61
C GLY A 62 -0.96 13.11 -10.97
N SER A 63 0.03 12.66 -11.75
CA SER A 63 0.15 11.25 -12.16
C SER A 63 0.24 10.26 -10.99
N CYS A 64 0.72 10.71 -9.83
CA CYS A 64 0.81 9.90 -8.62
C CYS A 64 -0.52 9.77 -7.85
N HIS A 65 -1.56 10.54 -8.18
CA HIS A 65 -2.77 10.66 -7.36
C HIS A 65 -3.52 9.35 -7.14
N VAL A 66 -3.56 8.46 -8.14
CA VAL A 66 -4.19 7.14 -8.00
C VAL A 66 -3.45 6.33 -6.93
N SER A 67 -2.12 6.25 -7.02
CA SER A 67 -1.29 5.57 -6.02
C SER A 67 -1.40 6.19 -4.64
N LEU A 68 -1.39 7.52 -4.53
CA LEU A 68 -1.55 8.21 -3.24
C LEU A 68 -2.89 7.90 -2.59
N ARG A 69 -3.99 7.84 -3.36
CA ARG A 69 -5.31 7.44 -2.83
C ARG A 69 -5.32 5.99 -2.34
N THR A 70 -4.68 5.08 -3.07
CA THR A 70 -4.54 3.68 -2.62
C THR A 70 -3.76 3.60 -1.31
N MET A 71 -2.67 4.35 -1.16
CA MET A 71 -1.87 4.36 0.08
C MET A 71 -2.65 4.96 1.27
N LEU A 72 -3.40 6.05 1.04
CA LEU A 72 -4.27 6.65 2.05
C LEU A 72 -5.38 5.70 2.48
N ALA A 73 -6.03 5.01 1.53
CA ALA A 73 -7.07 4.04 1.82
C ALA A 73 -6.54 2.83 2.59
N ALA A 74 -5.36 2.33 2.24
CA ALA A 74 -4.71 1.22 2.94
C ALA A 74 -4.24 1.57 4.36
N SER A 75 -4.02 2.86 4.63
CA SER A 75 -3.61 3.37 5.96
C SER A 75 -4.78 3.82 6.82
N ALA A 76 -5.94 4.06 6.22
CA ALA A 76 -7.17 4.24 6.98
C ALA A 76 -7.49 2.93 7.70
N PRO A 77 -7.98 2.96 8.95
CA PRO A 77 -8.58 1.78 9.54
C PRO A 77 -9.69 1.33 8.59
N GLU A 78 -9.56 0.13 8.00
CA GLU A 78 -10.63 -0.39 7.17
C GLU A 78 -11.92 -0.34 8.00
N PRO A 79 -13.02 0.20 7.47
CA PRO A 79 -14.31 -0.14 8.03
C PRO A 79 -14.45 -1.65 7.82
N VAL A 80 -14.17 -2.42 8.86
CA VAL A 80 -14.38 -3.87 8.91
C VAL A 80 -15.88 -4.10 8.92
N CYS A 81 -16.53 -3.86 7.79
CA CYS A 81 -17.92 -4.23 7.57
C CYS A 81 -17.93 -5.74 7.30
N PRO A 82 -18.59 -6.58 8.11
CA PRO A 82 -18.72 -8.00 7.82
C PRO A 82 -19.72 -8.17 6.68
N ALA A 83 -19.27 -7.97 5.45
CA ALA A 83 -20.04 -8.27 4.24
C ALA A 83 -19.22 -9.18 3.32
N HIS A 84 -18.84 -10.35 3.86
CA HIS A 84 -18.64 -11.55 3.05
C HIS A 84 -19.87 -12.45 3.24
N ALA A 85 -20.89 -12.23 2.44
CA ALA A 85 -21.87 -13.25 2.11
C ALA A 85 -22.09 -13.17 0.59
N PRO A 86 -21.74 -14.20 -0.20
CA PRO A 86 -22.28 -14.31 -1.54
C PRO A 86 -23.70 -14.84 -1.39
N GLU A 87 -24.69 -13.95 -1.28
CA GLU A 87 -26.08 -14.40 -1.38
C GLU A 87 -26.40 -14.59 -2.87
N LEU A 88 -26.39 -15.86 -3.29
CA LEU A 88 -26.93 -16.29 -4.56
C LEU A 88 -28.41 -15.90 -4.64
N THR A 89 -28.73 -15.10 -5.64
CA THR A 89 -30.02 -14.99 -6.35
C THR A 89 -31.14 -15.94 -5.89
N ALA A 90 -32.04 -15.44 -5.05
CA ALA A 90 -33.41 -15.94 -4.96
C ALA A 90 -34.34 -15.07 -5.83
N VAL A 91 -34.22 -15.20 -7.16
CA VAL A 91 -35.29 -14.81 -8.08
C VAL A 91 -36.10 -16.07 -8.39
N SER A 92 -37.18 -16.28 -7.64
CA SER A 92 -38.46 -16.87 -8.11
C SER A 92 -39.40 -17.08 -6.94
N ALA A 93 -40.27 -16.11 -6.69
CA ALA A 93 -41.53 -16.31 -5.99
C ALA A 93 -42.49 -15.17 -6.34
N MET A 94 -42.91 -15.07 -7.60
CA MET A 94 -44.12 -14.32 -8.00
C MET A 94 -44.77 -14.97 -9.23
N ALA A 95 -46.04 -15.35 -9.07
CA ALA A 95 -47.02 -15.92 -10.02
C ALA A 95 -46.96 -17.44 -10.29
#